data_AF-A0A6S7H330-F1
#
_entry.id   AF-A0A6S7H330-F1
#
_cell.length_a   1.000
_cell.length_b   1.000
_cell.length_c   1.000
_cell.angle_alpha   90.00
_cell.angle_beta   90.00
_cell.angle_gamma   90.00
#
_symmetry.space_group_name_H-M   'P 1'
#
loop_
_entity.id
_entity.type
_entity.pdbx_description
1 polymer ?
#
loop_
_entity_poly.entity_id
_entity_poly.type
_entity_poly.pdbx_seq_one_letter_code
_entity_poly.pdbx_strand_id
1 'polypeptide(L)'
;MQQYYGDEHYQVAEVLHDLSNTQRELNMLNDALENAKKCISIFRKTLKENSSGAATSLNGLGHIYLALGDPITAQTKFEEALEVFENLQEHGFQGVSISETLGNIAVALKQRGETEKAKEYLYNALNMILKVYSETHPRVKKMRELEKELENTHENSEESDDDEL
;
A
#
# COMPACT_ATOMS: atom_id res chain seq x y z
N MET A 1 11.58 35.84 12.81
CA MET A 1 11.16 34.81 13.80
C MET A 1 11.39 33.45 13.17
N GLN A 2 12.38 32.69 13.63
CA GLN A 2 12.46 31.27 13.29
C GLN A 2 11.39 30.58 14.14
N GLN A 3 10.30 30.17 13.49
CA GLN A 3 9.29 29.35 14.14
C GLN A 3 9.93 27.97 14.35
N TYR A 4 10.37 27.71 15.57
CA TYR A 4 10.80 26.39 16.01
C TYR A 4 9.58 25.49 15.96
N TYR A 5 9.45 24.76 14.86
CA TYR A 5 8.48 23.68 14.73
C TYR A 5 8.90 22.59 15.71
N GLY A 6 8.20 22.47 16.84
CA GLY A 6 8.45 21.41 17.83
C GLY A 6 8.18 20.02 17.27
N ASP A 7 8.38 18.99 18.09
CA ASP A 7 8.33 17.56 17.73
C ASP A 7 6.98 17.09 17.12
N GLU A 8 5.95 17.93 17.12
CA GLU A 8 4.62 17.64 16.58
C GLU A 8 4.32 18.31 15.24
N HIS A 9 5.31 18.87 14.54
CA HIS A 9 5.08 19.48 13.23
C HIS A 9 4.99 18.44 12.10
N TYR A 10 4.13 18.66 11.10
CA TYR A 10 3.91 17.69 10.02
C TYR A 10 5.18 17.36 9.22
N GLN A 11 6.15 18.28 9.13
CA GLN A 11 7.44 17.99 8.50
C GLN A 11 8.25 16.93 9.25
N VAL A 12 8.09 16.82 10.57
CA VAL A 12 8.67 15.72 11.35
C VAL A 12 8.02 14.40 10.95
N ALA A 13 6.71 14.40 10.65
CA ALA A 13 6.03 13.22 10.15
C ALA A 13 6.56 12.78 8.78
N GLU A 14 6.83 13.71 7.87
CA GLU A 14 7.44 13.41 6.57
C GLU A 14 8.82 12.76 6.71
N VAL A 15 9.68 13.31 7.58
CA VAL A 15 11.00 12.71 7.86
C VAL A 15 10.87 11.32 8.49
N LEU A 16 9.93 11.13 9.42
CA LEU A 16 9.68 9.83 10.03
C LEU A 16 9.14 8.80 9.02
N HIS A 17 8.35 9.24 8.04
CA HIS A 17 7.89 8.40 6.94
C HIS A 17 9.09 7.88 6.14
N ASP A 18 9.96 8.78 5.68
CA ASP A 18 11.14 8.43 4.89
C ASP A 18 12.12 7.52 5.66
N LEU A 19 12.31 7.81 6.95
CA LEU A 19 13.10 6.97 7.83
C LEU A 19 12.50 5.56 7.96
N SER A 20 11.17 5.47 8.16
CA SER A 20 10.49 4.17 8.26
C SER A 20 10.61 3.34 6.98
N ASN A 21 10.52 3.98 5.81
CA ASN A 21 10.72 3.31 4.52
C ASN A 21 12.15 2.79 4.37
N THR A 22 13.13 3.61 4.72
CA THR A 22 14.56 3.23 4.68
C THR A 22 14.83 2.06 5.61
N GLN A 23 14.31 2.11 6.84
CA GLN A 23 14.45 1.04 7.83
C GLN A 23 13.79 -0.26 7.35
N ARG A 24 12.61 -0.18 6.72
CA ARG A 24 11.95 -1.34 6.11
C ARG A 24 12.84 -1.97 5.02
N GLU A 25 13.44 -1.16 4.15
CA GLU A 25 14.35 -1.64 3.10
C GLU A 25 15.63 -2.27 3.67
N LEU A 26 16.09 -1.80 4.82
CA LEU A 26 17.20 -2.40 5.59
C LEU A 26 16.76 -3.58 6.48
N ASN A 27 15.50 -4.03 6.37
CA ASN A 27 14.91 -5.10 7.17
C ASN A 27 14.91 -4.83 8.69
N MET A 28 14.97 -3.57 9.11
CA MET A 28 14.84 -3.10 10.49
C MET A 28 13.35 -2.89 10.83
N LEU A 29 12.56 -3.95 10.75
CA LEU A 29 11.09 -3.87 10.70
C LEU A 29 10.45 -3.30 11.98
N ASN A 30 11.01 -3.58 13.16
CA ASN A 30 10.50 -3.04 14.43
C ASN A 30 10.69 -1.52 14.52
N ASP A 31 11.87 -1.02 14.14
CA ASP A 31 12.15 0.42 14.15
C ASP A 31 11.31 1.14 13.08
N ALA A 32 11.18 0.52 11.90
CA ALA A 32 10.30 1.02 10.84
C ALA A 32 8.85 1.15 11.34
N LEU A 33 8.34 0.12 12.02
CA LEU A 33 7.00 0.10 12.58
C LEU A 33 6.80 1.20 13.63
N GLU A 34 7.77 1.41 14.51
CA GLU A 34 7.72 2.46 15.53
C GLU A 34 7.67 3.85 14.89
N ASN A 35 8.55 4.13 13.94
CA ASN A 35 8.61 5.43 13.27
C ASN A 35 7.38 5.69 12.39
N ALA A 36 6.87 4.68 11.68
CA ALA A 36 5.63 4.79 10.92
C ALA A 36 4.43 5.10 11.83
N LYS A 37 4.33 4.45 13.00
CA LYS A 37 3.27 4.76 13.98
C LYS A 37 3.37 6.17 14.54
N LYS A 38 4.59 6.64 14.84
CA LYS A 38 4.85 8.03 15.27
C LYS A 38 4.44 9.03 14.19
N CYS A 39 4.82 8.79 12.94
CA CYS A 39 4.44 9.58 11.77
C CYS A 39 2.90 9.75 11.69
N ILE A 40 2.15 8.64 11.70
CA ILE A 40 0.68 8.67 11.67
C ILE A 40 0.09 9.41 12.86
N SER A 41 0.66 9.25 14.05
CA SER A 41 0.21 9.99 15.24
C SER A 41 0.38 11.50 15.09
N ILE A 42 1.46 11.97 14.45
CA ILE A 42 1.69 13.40 14.20
C ILE A 42 0.70 13.92 13.16
N PHE A 43 0.46 13.20 12.05
CA PHE A 43 -0.53 13.61 11.06
C PHE A 43 -1.94 13.77 11.65
N ARG A 44 -2.33 12.87 12.56
CA ARG A 44 -3.61 12.98 13.30
C ARG A 44 -3.64 14.20 14.21
N LYS A 45 -2.58 14.45 14.99
CA LYS A 45 -2.52 15.59 15.92
C LYS A 45 -2.50 16.95 15.21
N THR A 46 -1.93 17.02 14.01
CA THR A 46 -1.78 18.27 13.24
C THR A 46 -3.00 18.62 12.38
N LEU A 47 -4.12 17.90 12.51
CA LEU A 47 -5.31 18.03 11.64
C LEU A 47 -4.97 17.84 10.15
N LYS A 48 -3.94 17.04 9.85
CA LYS A 48 -3.49 16.67 8.51
C LYS A 48 -3.73 15.18 8.23
N GLU A 49 -4.67 14.57 8.94
CA GLU A 49 -5.05 13.16 8.75
C GLU A 49 -5.59 12.88 7.35
N ASN A 50 -6.24 13.87 6.72
CA ASN A 50 -6.76 13.78 5.36
C ASN A 50 -5.81 14.41 4.34
N SER A 51 -4.50 14.15 4.46
CA SER A 51 -3.49 14.67 3.53
C SER A 51 -2.84 13.54 2.72
N SER A 52 -2.29 13.88 1.56
CA SER A 52 -1.51 12.97 0.73
C SER A 52 -0.32 12.35 1.48
N GLY A 53 0.32 13.10 2.38
CA GLY A 53 1.38 12.60 3.28
C GLY A 53 0.88 11.54 4.26
N ALA A 54 -0.30 11.74 4.86
CA ALA A 54 -0.91 10.76 5.75
C ALA A 54 -1.29 9.47 5.02
N ALA A 55 -1.91 9.57 3.84
CA ALA A 55 -2.25 8.41 3.02
C ALA A 55 -1.02 7.61 2.56
N THR A 56 0.03 8.31 2.12
CA THR A 56 1.30 7.67 1.74
C THR A 56 1.95 6.96 2.92
N SER A 57 1.85 7.53 4.12
CA SER A 57 2.36 6.92 5.35
C SER A 57 1.57 5.68 5.78
N LEU A 58 0.25 5.67 5.57
CA LEU A 58 -0.59 4.49 5.80
C LEU A 58 -0.21 3.35 4.83
N ASN A 59 0.03 3.66 3.56
CA ASN A 59 0.58 2.69 2.60
C ASN A 59 1.94 2.15 3.04
N GLY A 60 2.87 3.01 3.48
CA GLY A 60 4.16 2.60 4.03
C GLY A 60 4.01 1.63 5.20
N LEU A 61 3.09 1.94 6.12
CA LEU A 61 2.76 1.07 7.25
C LEU A 61 2.18 -0.28 6.82
N GLY A 62 1.31 -0.30 5.81
CA GLY A 62 0.80 -1.54 5.24
C GLY A 62 1.91 -2.45 4.69
N HIS A 63 2.88 -1.88 4.00
CA HIS A 63 4.04 -2.64 3.54
C HIS A 63 4.92 -3.18 4.67
N ILE A 64 5.07 -2.43 5.77
CA ILE A 64 5.80 -2.91 6.97
C ILE A 64 5.07 -4.13 7.54
N TYR A 65 3.74 -4.11 7.64
CA TYR A 65 2.98 -5.26 8.10
C TYR A 65 3.06 -6.48 7.16
N LEU A 66 3.08 -6.28 5.83
CA LEU A 66 3.36 -7.38 4.90
C LEU A 66 4.74 -8.00 5.16
N ALA A 67 5.77 -7.18 5.37
CA ALA A 67 7.12 -7.67 5.67
C ALA A 67 7.20 -8.41 7.02
N LEU A 68 6.32 -8.06 7.97
CA LEU A 68 6.18 -8.76 9.25
C LEU A 68 5.32 -10.03 9.16
N GLY A 69 4.76 -10.35 7.99
CA GLY A 69 3.89 -11.51 7.80
C GLY A 69 2.45 -11.32 8.33
N ASP A 70 1.99 -10.08 8.46
CA ASP A 70 0.62 -9.74 8.86
C ASP A 70 -0.16 -9.10 7.70
N PRO A 71 -0.65 -9.90 6.74
CA PRO A 71 -1.39 -9.39 5.59
C PRO A 71 -2.77 -8.85 5.95
N ILE A 72 -3.35 -9.25 7.09
CA ILE A 72 -4.65 -8.77 7.56
C ILE A 72 -4.52 -7.30 7.97
N THR A 73 -3.57 -6.99 8.87
CA THR A 73 -3.34 -5.61 9.29
C THR A 73 -2.82 -4.77 8.12
N ALA A 74 -2.00 -5.33 7.24
CA ALA A 74 -1.55 -4.64 6.03
C ALA A 74 -2.72 -4.18 5.15
N GLN A 75 -3.67 -5.07 4.86
CA GLN A 75 -4.87 -4.72 4.09
C GLN A 75 -5.62 -3.57 4.74
N THR A 76 -5.89 -3.63 6.04
CA THR A 76 -6.58 -2.55 6.75
C THR A 76 -5.85 -1.20 6.61
N LYS A 77 -4.52 -1.19 6.60
CA LYS A 77 -3.74 0.04 6.38
C LYS A 77 -3.77 0.55 4.95
N PHE A 78 -3.82 -0.35 3.97
CA PHE A 78 -4.04 0.06 2.59
C PHE A 78 -5.47 0.58 2.35
N GLU A 79 -6.48 0.00 2.99
CA GLU A 79 -7.87 0.48 2.93
C GLU A 79 -8.02 1.86 3.59
N GLU A 80 -7.41 2.08 4.76
CA GLU A 80 -7.34 3.41 5.39
C GLU A 80 -6.65 4.43 4.45
N ALA A 81 -5.56 4.03 3.77
CA ALA A 81 -4.88 4.89 2.81
C ALA A 81 -5.76 5.22 1.59
N LEU A 82 -6.47 4.21 1.07
CA LEU A 82 -7.37 4.33 -0.07
C LEU A 82 -8.49 5.32 0.22
N GLU A 83 -9.14 5.19 1.39
CA GLU A 83 -10.19 6.11 1.82
C GLU A 83 -9.68 7.56 1.88
N VAL A 84 -8.48 7.78 2.42
CA VAL A 84 -7.90 9.13 2.43
C VAL A 84 -7.64 9.60 1.00
N PHE A 85 -7.00 8.79 0.15
CA PHE A 85 -6.71 9.15 -1.23
C PHE A 85 -7.98 9.47 -2.02
N GLU A 86 -9.07 8.73 -1.86
CA GLU A 86 -10.35 8.97 -2.54
C GLU A 86 -11.01 10.29 -2.10
N ASN A 87 -10.83 10.68 -0.84
CA ASN A 87 -11.41 11.89 -0.27
C ASN A 87 -10.54 13.16 -0.46
N LEU A 88 -9.33 13.04 -1.01
CA LEU A 88 -8.51 14.20 -1.31
C LEU A 88 -9.16 15.07 -2.40
N GLN A 89 -9.31 16.36 -2.11
CA GLN A 89 -9.73 17.38 -3.09
C GLN A 89 -8.53 17.97 -3.87
N GLU A 90 -7.31 17.48 -3.63
CA GLU A 90 -6.11 17.94 -4.31
C GLU A 90 -6.10 17.47 -5.78
N HIS A 91 -5.96 18.41 -6.71
CA HIS A 91 -5.85 18.10 -8.13
C HIS A 91 -4.46 17.52 -8.47
N GLY A 92 -4.38 16.30 -9.02
CA GLY A 92 -3.10 15.68 -9.40
C GLY A 92 -3.15 14.19 -9.75
N PHE A 93 -2.03 13.49 -9.53
CA PHE A 93 -1.83 12.04 -9.79
C PHE A 93 -2.61 11.11 -8.82
N GLN A 94 -3.72 11.56 -8.26
CA GLN A 94 -4.56 10.81 -7.32
C GLN A 94 -4.96 9.42 -7.87
N GLY A 95 -5.25 9.33 -9.17
CA GLY A 95 -5.54 8.05 -9.83
C GLY A 95 -4.37 7.07 -9.84
N VAL A 96 -3.13 7.55 -9.84
CA VAL A 96 -1.93 6.70 -9.73
C VAL A 96 -1.81 6.19 -8.30
N SER A 97 -1.95 7.05 -7.29
CA SER A 97 -1.88 6.64 -5.87
C SER A 97 -2.99 5.66 -5.49
N ILE A 98 -4.22 5.89 -5.95
CA ILE A 98 -5.35 4.96 -5.76
C ILE A 98 -5.03 3.61 -6.42
N SER A 99 -4.58 3.62 -7.67
CA SER A 99 -4.21 2.39 -8.39
C SER A 99 -3.13 1.59 -7.66
N GLU A 100 -2.05 2.24 -7.20
CA GLU A 100 -1.00 1.57 -6.45
C GLU A 100 -1.52 0.98 -5.14
N THR A 101 -2.41 1.70 -4.46
CA THR A 101 -3.03 1.24 -3.21
C THR A 101 -3.93 0.02 -3.45
N LEU A 102 -4.73 0.02 -4.51
CA LEU A 102 -5.53 -1.14 -4.92
C LEU A 102 -4.65 -2.36 -5.24
N GLY A 103 -3.52 -2.16 -5.95
CA GLY A 103 -2.55 -3.22 -6.20
C GLY A 103 -1.92 -3.78 -4.92
N ASN A 104 -1.67 -2.93 -3.93
CA ASN A 104 -1.17 -3.37 -2.62
C ASN A 104 -2.22 -4.19 -1.84
N ILE A 105 -3.49 -3.81 -1.91
CA ILE A 105 -4.59 -4.60 -1.35
C ILE A 105 -4.66 -5.98 -2.03
N ALA A 106 -4.51 -6.04 -3.36
CA ALA A 106 -4.45 -7.31 -4.08
C ALA A 106 -3.30 -8.22 -3.60
N VAL A 107 -2.12 -7.65 -3.32
CA VAL A 107 -0.99 -8.41 -2.73
C VAL A 107 -1.35 -8.96 -1.35
N ALA A 108 -1.98 -8.15 -0.49
CA ALA A 108 -2.39 -8.59 0.85
C ALA A 108 -3.44 -9.71 0.79
N LEU A 109 -4.43 -9.58 -0.10
CA LEU A 109 -5.46 -10.59 -0.35
C LEU A 109 -4.85 -11.90 -0.88
N LYS A 110 -3.89 -11.82 -1.81
CA LYS A 110 -3.14 -12.99 -2.30
C LYS A 110 -2.44 -13.73 -1.16
N GLN A 111 -1.75 -13.02 -0.26
CA GLN A 111 -1.08 -13.64 0.89
C GLN A 111 -2.05 -14.29 1.88
N ARG A 112 -3.32 -13.88 1.88
CA ARG A 112 -4.41 -14.49 2.65
C ARG A 112 -5.07 -15.69 1.95
N GLY A 113 -4.71 -15.98 0.70
CA GLY A 113 -5.35 -16.99 -0.13
C GLY A 113 -6.68 -16.55 -0.75
N GLU A 114 -7.02 -15.26 -0.70
CA GLU A 114 -8.25 -14.71 -1.28
C GLU A 114 -8.03 -14.31 -2.75
N THR A 115 -7.68 -15.29 -3.59
CA THR A 115 -7.25 -15.11 -4.98
C THR A 115 -8.26 -14.35 -5.84
N GLU A 116 -9.55 -14.70 -5.78
CA GLU A 116 -10.57 -14.04 -6.62
C GLU A 116 -10.75 -12.57 -6.27
N LYS A 117 -10.79 -12.22 -4.98
CA LYS A 117 -10.81 -10.82 -4.56
C LYS A 117 -9.53 -10.09 -4.98
N ALA A 118 -8.36 -10.74 -4.87
CA ALA A 118 -7.11 -10.15 -5.32
C ALA A 118 -7.15 -9.79 -6.81
N LYS A 119 -7.73 -10.66 -7.66
CA LYS A 119 -7.93 -10.38 -9.09
C LYS A 119 -8.83 -9.17 -9.33
N GLU A 120 -9.94 -9.04 -8.60
CA GLU A 120 -10.85 -7.89 -8.72
C GLU A 120 -10.14 -6.55 -8.40
N TYR A 121 -9.40 -6.49 -7.30
CA TYR A 121 -8.64 -5.30 -6.91
C TYR A 121 -7.53 -4.98 -7.92
N LEU A 122 -6.83 -6.02 -8.41
CA LEU A 122 -5.76 -5.85 -9.39
C LEU A 122 -6.30 -5.37 -10.75
N TYR A 123 -7.45 -5.87 -11.20
CA TYR A 123 -8.12 -5.43 -12.40
C TYR A 123 -8.44 -3.93 -12.34
N ASN A 124 -8.99 -3.47 -11.22
CA ASN A 124 -9.28 -2.06 -10.98
C ASN A 124 -7.99 -1.22 -10.97
N ALA A 125 -6.93 -1.70 -10.32
CA ALA A 125 -5.62 -1.06 -10.32
C ALA A 125 -5.06 -0.89 -11.74
N LEU A 126 -5.05 -1.97 -12.54
CA LEU A 126 -4.57 -1.98 -13.92
C LEU A 126 -5.34 -1.02 -14.83
N ASN A 127 -6.68 -1.03 -14.73
CA ASN A 127 -7.55 -0.13 -15.49
C ASN A 127 -7.28 1.35 -15.21
N MET A 128 -6.83 1.69 -14.01
CA MET A 128 -6.49 3.07 -13.64
C MET A 128 -5.08 3.44 -14.10
N ILE A 129 -4.08 2.59 -13.83
CA ILE A 129 -2.68 2.91 -14.13
C ILE A 129 -2.42 2.99 -15.65
N LEU A 130 -3.12 2.18 -16.44
CA LEU A 130 -2.98 2.15 -17.91
C LEU A 130 -3.52 3.40 -18.61
N LYS A 131 -4.35 4.19 -17.92
CA LYS A 131 -4.77 5.51 -18.41
C LYS A 131 -3.64 6.55 -18.33
N VAL A 132 -2.62 6.30 -17.52
CA VAL A 132 -1.53 7.23 -17.24
C VAL A 132 -0.20 6.73 -17.81
N TYR A 133 0.06 5.43 -17.72
CA TYR A 133 1.33 4.82 -18.13
C TYR A 133 1.12 3.72 -19.17
N SER A 134 2.14 3.51 -20.02
CA SER A 134 2.16 2.40 -20.98
C SER A 134 2.40 1.05 -20.31
N GLU A 135 2.06 -0.04 -20.99
CA GLU A 135 2.32 -1.43 -20.59
C GLU A 135 3.79 -1.72 -20.22
N THR A 136 4.73 -0.94 -20.76
CA THR A 136 6.17 -1.08 -20.49
C THR A 136 6.63 -0.42 -19.20
N HIS A 137 5.80 0.41 -18.56
CA HIS A 137 6.17 1.14 -17.36
C HIS A 137 6.38 0.20 -16.17
N PRO A 138 7.42 0.37 -15.34
CA PRO A 138 7.76 -0.55 -14.25
C PRO A 138 6.59 -0.84 -13.28
N ARG A 139 5.78 0.16 -12.95
CA ARG A 139 4.59 -0.01 -12.09
C ARG A 139 3.54 -0.93 -12.73
N VAL A 140 3.30 -0.79 -14.03
CA VAL A 140 2.35 -1.63 -14.77
C VAL A 140 2.89 -3.05 -14.88
N LYS A 141 4.17 -3.22 -15.20
CA LYS A 141 4.82 -4.53 -15.25
C LYS A 141 4.68 -5.30 -13.94
N LYS A 142 4.91 -4.66 -12.80
CA LYS A 142 4.73 -5.28 -11.49
C LYS A 142 3.30 -5.77 -11.25
N MET A 143 2.30 -4.99 -11.68
CA MET A 143 0.89 -5.40 -11.58
C MET A 143 0.57 -6.56 -12.53
N ARG A 144 1.13 -6.57 -13.75
CA ARG A 144 1.00 -7.70 -14.70
C ARG A 144 1.70 -8.96 -14.23
N GLU A 145 2.80 -8.84 -13.50
CA GLU A 145 3.46 -9.98 -12.87
C GLU A 145 2.56 -10.58 -11.79
N LEU A 146 1.95 -9.75 -10.94
CA LEU A 146 0.97 -10.21 -9.95
C LEU A 146 -0.26 -10.86 -10.60
N GLU A 147 -0.72 -10.33 -11.74
CA GLU A 147 -1.86 -10.88 -12.50
C GLU A 147 -1.56 -12.34 -12.92
N LYS A 148 -0.40 -12.58 -13.52
CA LYS A 148 0.06 -13.93 -13.90
C LYS A 148 0.19 -14.86 -12.70
N GLU A 149 0.69 -14.36 -11.57
CA GLU A 149 0.79 -15.16 -10.34
C GLU A 149 -0.59 -15.60 -9.83
N LEU A 150 -1.59 -14.72 -9.93
CA LEU A 150 -2.97 -15.01 -9.51
C LEU A 150 -3.68 -15.97 -10.47
N GLU A 151 -3.36 -15.93 -11.76
CA GLU A 151 -3.86 -16.88 -12.77
C GLU A 151 -3.31 -18.29 -12.50
N ASN A 152 -1.99 -18.43 -12.34
CA ASN A 152 -1.33 -19.72 -12.09
C ASN A 152 -1.75 -20.38 -10.77
N THR A 153 -2.24 -19.61 -9.80
CA THR A 153 -2.73 -20.14 -8.51
C THR A 153 -4.02 -20.94 -8.69
N HIS A 154 -4.85 -20.60 -9.69
CA HIS A 154 -6.12 -21.28 -9.99
C HIS A 154 -5.90 -22.63 -10.70
N GLU A 155 -4.93 -22.69 -11.62
CA GLU A 155 -4.63 -23.91 -12.39
C GLU A 155 -4.13 -25.04 -11.48
N ASN A 156 -3.34 -24.73 -10.45
CA ASN A 156 -2.83 -25.74 -9.51
C ASN A 156 -3.88 -26.28 -8.52
N SER A 157 -5.00 -25.58 -8.31
CA SER A 157 -6.08 -26.04 -7.43
C SER A 157 -7.11 -26.91 -8.14
N GLU A 158 -7.20 -26.83 -9.47
CA GLU A 158 -8.13 -27.66 -10.26
C GLU A 158 -7.52 -29.04 -10.62
N GLU A 159 -6.20 -29.16 -10.67
CA GLU A 159 -5.52 -30.45 -10.92
C GLU A 159 -5.46 -31.39 -9.71
N SER A 160 -5.73 -30.90 -8.48
CA SER A 160 -5.63 -31.72 -7.26
C SER A 160 -6.89 -32.52 -6.91
N ASP A 161 -8.02 -32.22 -7.56
CA ASP A 161 -9.32 -32.82 -7.23
C ASP A 161 -9.64 -34.08 -8.08
N ASP A 162 -8.81 -34.42 -9.06
CA ASP A 162 -9.01 -35.55 -9.99
C ASP A 162 -8.29 -36.86 -9.57
N ASP A 163 -7.54 -36.88 -8.47
CA ASP A 163 -6.72 -38.04 -8.05
C ASP A 163 -7.31 -38.90 -6.89
N GLU A 164 -8.59 -38.71 -6.52
CA GLU A 164 -9.32 -39.62 -5.62
C GLU A 164 -10.44 -40.41 -6.35
N LEU A 165 -10.05 -41.47 -7.07
CA LEU A 165 -10.95 -42.54 -7.53
C LEU A 165 -10.41 -43.94 -7.21
#